data_AF-A0AAJ2FH31-F1
#
_entry.id   AF-A0AAJ2FH31-F1
#
_cell.length_a   1.000
_cell.length_b   1.000
_cell.length_c   1.000
_cell.angle_alpha   90.00
_cell.angle_beta   90.00
_cell.angle_gamma   90.00
#
_symmetry.space_group_name_H-M   'P 1'
#
loop_
_entity.id
_entity.type
_entity.pdbx_description
1 polymer ?
#
loop_
_entity_poly.entity_id
_entity_poly.type
_entity_poly.pdbx_seq_one_letter_code
_entity_poly.pdbx_strand_id
1 'polypeptide(L)'
;MPHAFRPCLKRFNAHACPPCGDSSLPTEEMLRRLDATRLRYTPGDGWGYSNVGYLYVANIIERLSGLALEEALTRMVFSPLGLSGIRLATTPADLQDVNMGTAPAYDPGWVYHGLLVGPLDQAAVCLDRLLTGQTLPPALLREMQTARTLGGPIAGRPWVAPGYALGLMQGAVEGGLVLSGHTGGGPGSVIAVYRCGEGDHTASCAVFAEGGAEGAVEAEAVSRLLNAVIQ
;
A
#
# COMPACT_ATOMS: atom_id res chain seq x y z
N MET A 1 -3.51 38.57 -13.91
CA MET A 1 -4.27 37.53 -14.64
C MET A 1 -3.61 36.20 -14.32
N PRO A 2 -4.23 35.33 -13.49
CA PRO A 2 -3.51 34.18 -12.97
C PRO A 2 -3.48 33.05 -14.00
N HIS A 3 -2.35 32.36 -13.98
CA HIS A 3 -1.87 31.44 -15.00
C HIS A 3 -2.72 30.19 -15.12
N ALA A 4 -2.86 29.78 -16.38
CA ALA A 4 -3.50 28.56 -16.83
C ALA A 4 -2.84 27.30 -16.24
N PHE A 5 -3.64 26.50 -15.56
CA PHE A 5 -3.33 25.12 -15.19
C PHE A 5 -3.58 24.19 -16.38
N ARG A 6 -2.53 23.82 -17.11
CA ARG A 6 -2.31 22.54 -17.85
C ARG A 6 -0.79 22.39 -18.02
N PRO A 7 -0.15 21.19 -18.08
CA PRO A 7 -0.68 19.87 -18.45
C PRO A 7 -0.10 18.64 -17.66
N CYS A 8 -0.51 17.42 -18.07
CA CYS A 8 0.18 16.12 -17.94
C CYS A 8 0.11 15.33 -16.61
N LEU A 9 -0.74 14.28 -16.58
CA LEU A 9 -0.53 12.90 -16.10
C LEU A 9 0.62 12.63 -15.10
N LYS A 10 0.75 13.45 -14.04
CA LYS A 10 1.76 13.34 -12.99
C LYS A 10 1.03 13.17 -11.66
N ARG A 11 1.16 11.97 -11.05
CA ARG A 11 0.70 11.64 -9.70
C ARG A 11 -0.73 12.11 -9.39
N PHE A 12 -1.70 11.21 -9.52
CA PHE A 12 -2.74 11.24 -8.48
C PHE A 12 -2.10 10.64 -7.22
N ASN A 13 -1.37 11.49 -6.48
CA ASN A 13 -1.22 11.23 -5.05
C ASN A 13 -2.63 11.45 -4.51
N ALA A 14 -3.37 10.37 -4.25
CA ALA A 14 -4.61 10.44 -3.49
C ALA A 14 -4.42 11.09 -2.10
N HIS A 15 -3.18 11.36 -1.70
CA HIS A 15 -2.79 12.10 -0.49
C HIS A 15 -2.93 13.61 -0.61
N ALA A 16 -3.20 14.17 -1.80
CA ALA A 16 -3.59 15.57 -1.92
C ALA A 16 -5.07 15.68 -1.55
N CYS A 17 -5.32 15.95 -0.26
CA CYS A 17 -6.63 16.36 0.24
C CYS A 17 -7.21 17.44 -0.70
N PRO A 18 -8.40 17.24 -1.31
CA PRO A 18 -9.19 18.37 -1.80
C PRO A 18 -9.32 19.41 -0.66
N PRO A 19 -9.54 20.71 -0.94
CA PRO A 19 -9.81 21.67 0.13
C PRO A 19 -10.81 21.06 1.13
N CYS A 20 -10.39 20.99 2.40
CA CYS A 20 -11.02 20.16 3.42
C CYS A 20 -12.55 20.32 3.44
N GLY A 21 -13.30 19.24 3.21
CA GLY A 21 -14.76 19.22 3.29
C GLY A 21 -15.48 18.58 2.10
N ASP A 22 -14.79 18.36 0.96
CA ASP A 22 -15.41 17.75 -0.22
C ASP A 22 -15.36 16.22 -0.17
N SER A 23 -16.50 15.59 -0.41
CA SER A 23 -16.62 14.13 -0.59
C SER A 23 -15.83 13.65 -1.81
N SER A 24 -15.46 12.37 -1.82
CA SER A 24 -14.91 11.71 -2.99
C SER A 24 -15.79 11.88 -4.24
N LEU A 25 -15.16 12.04 -5.41
CA LEU A 25 -15.87 12.11 -6.68
C LEU A 25 -16.36 10.72 -7.07
N PRO A 26 -17.49 10.59 -7.79
CA PRO A 26 -17.85 9.34 -8.44
C PRO A 26 -16.69 8.83 -9.32
N THR A 27 -16.42 7.53 -9.27
CA THR A 27 -15.27 6.90 -9.95
C THR A 27 -15.17 7.28 -11.43
N GLU A 28 -16.28 7.28 -12.16
CA GLU A 28 -16.32 7.64 -13.58
C GLU A 28 -15.90 9.09 -13.84
N GLU A 29 -16.32 10.02 -12.96
CA GLU A 29 -15.93 11.43 -13.06
C GLU A 29 -14.44 11.60 -12.72
N MET A 30 -13.93 10.89 -11.72
CA MET A 30 -12.49 10.88 -11.42
C MET A 30 -11.69 10.36 -12.62
N LEU A 31 -12.06 9.21 -13.21
CA LEU A 31 -11.35 8.62 -14.35
C LEU A 31 -11.32 9.56 -15.56
N ARG A 32 -12.44 10.24 -15.83
CA ARG A 32 -12.55 11.24 -16.88
C ARG A 32 -11.63 12.43 -16.65
N ARG A 33 -11.59 12.97 -15.42
CA ARG A 33 -10.72 14.11 -15.07
C ARG A 33 -9.24 13.77 -15.17
N LEU A 34 -8.88 12.52 -14.90
CA LEU A 34 -7.50 12.05 -15.02
C LEU A 34 -7.06 11.70 -16.43
N ASP A 35 -7.99 11.73 -17.41
CA ASP A 35 -7.71 11.24 -18.76
C ASP A 35 -7.14 9.81 -18.72
N ALA A 36 -7.75 8.95 -17.89
CA ALA A 36 -7.22 7.62 -17.54
C ALA A 36 -7.12 6.67 -18.75
N THR A 37 -7.73 7.01 -19.88
CA THR A 37 -7.64 6.28 -21.15
C THR A 37 -6.33 6.53 -21.89
N ARG A 38 -5.58 7.59 -21.54
CA ARG A 38 -4.29 7.91 -22.18
C ARG A 38 -3.13 7.26 -21.43
N LEU A 39 -2.49 6.29 -22.09
CA LEU A 39 -1.32 5.62 -21.54
C LEU A 39 -0.10 6.55 -21.50
N ARG A 40 0.65 6.50 -20.39
CA ARG A 40 1.89 7.26 -20.21
C ARG A 40 3.05 6.70 -21.04
N TYR A 41 3.03 5.40 -21.27
CA TYR A 41 4.00 4.62 -22.03
C TYR A 41 3.31 3.35 -22.54
N THR A 42 3.88 2.68 -23.53
CA THR A 42 3.41 1.37 -24.01
C THR A 42 3.37 0.38 -22.85
N PRO A 43 2.33 -0.49 -22.75
CA PRO A 43 2.30 -1.53 -21.73
C PRO A 43 3.57 -2.39 -21.76
N GLY A 44 4.21 -2.56 -20.60
CA GLY A 44 5.48 -3.29 -20.46
C GLY A 44 6.73 -2.40 -20.42
N ASP A 45 6.75 -1.29 -21.16
CA ASP A 45 7.97 -0.48 -21.34
C ASP A 45 8.33 0.35 -20.10
N GLY A 46 7.35 0.68 -19.25
CA GLY A 46 7.52 1.54 -18.08
C GLY A 46 6.96 0.95 -16.79
N TRP A 47 7.29 1.61 -15.68
CA TRP A 47 6.69 1.34 -14.38
C TRP A 47 6.32 2.66 -13.70
N GLY A 48 5.21 2.64 -12.98
CA GLY A 48 4.72 3.76 -12.21
C GLY A 48 3.61 3.30 -11.29
N TYR A 49 3.74 3.62 -10.00
CA TYR A 49 2.70 3.36 -9.00
C TYR A 49 1.39 4.06 -9.40
N SER A 50 0.27 3.36 -9.28
CA SER A 50 -1.04 3.85 -9.73
C SER A 50 -2.17 3.30 -8.87
N ASN A 51 -2.80 4.18 -8.07
CA ASN A 51 -4.03 3.85 -7.34
C ASN A 51 -5.17 3.48 -8.29
N VAL A 52 -5.24 4.11 -9.47
CA VAL A 52 -6.21 3.74 -10.52
C VAL A 52 -5.94 2.31 -11.03
N GLY A 53 -4.67 1.90 -11.11
CA GLY A 53 -4.31 0.52 -11.42
C GLY A 53 -4.88 -0.47 -10.40
N TYR A 54 -4.73 -0.17 -9.11
CA TYR A 54 -5.29 -1.00 -8.04
C TYR A 54 -6.82 -1.00 -8.01
N LEU A 55 -7.48 0.09 -8.42
CA LEU A 55 -8.94 0.13 -8.61
C LEU A 55 -9.36 -0.90 -9.68
N TYR A 56 -8.64 -0.98 -10.80
CA TYR A 56 -8.94 -2.01 -11.81
C TYR A 56 -8.70 -3.43 -11.30
N VAL A 57 -7.67 -3.64 -10.46
CA VAL A 57 -7.44 -4.94 -9.82
C VAL A 57 -8.62 -5.31 -8.91
N ALA A 58 -9.09 -4.39 -8.07
CA ALA A 58 -10.27 -4.60 -7.23
C ALA A 58 -11.51 -4.99 -8.07
N ASN A 59 -11.79 -4.25 -9.15
CA ASN A 59 -12.90 -4.55 -10.05
C ASN A 59 -12.78 -5.94 -10.72
N ILE A 60 -11.56 -6.37 -11.05
CA ILE A 60 -11.31 -7.71 -11.60
C ILE A 60 -11.60 -8.78 -10.55
N ILE A 61 -11.18 -8.58 -9.31
CA ILE A 61 -11.45 -9.50 -8.18
C ILE A 61 -12.95 -9.65 -7.99
N GLU A 62 -13.70 -8.54 -7.90
CA GLU A 62 -15.16 -8.58 -7.73
C GLU A 62 -15.85 -9.29 -8.88
N ARG A 63 -15.50 -8.93 -10.13
CA ARG A 63 -16.09 -9.54 -11.32
C ARG A 63 -15.84 -11.05 -11.42
N LEU A 64 -14.63 -11.50 -11.11
CA LEU A 64 -14.27 -12.92 -11.26
C LEU A 64 -14.73 -13.77 -10.07
N SER A 65 -14.81 -13.19 -8.88
CA SER A 65 -15.30 -13.89 -7.67
C SER A 65 -16.82 -13.86 -7.55
N GLY A 66 -17.48 -12.85 -8.12
CA GLY A 66 -18.91 -12.56 -7.90
C GLY A 66 -19.22 -12.03 -6.50
N LEU A 67 -18.20 -11.60 -5.75
CA LEU A 67 -18.30 -11.10 -4.38
C LEU A 67 -17.98 -9.61 -4.33
N ALA A 68 -18.47 -8.92 -3.29
CA ALA A 68 -17.95 -7.60 -2.97
C ALA A 68 -16.47 -7.69 -2.54
N LEU A 69 -15.69 -6.62 -2.76
CA LEU A 69 -14.24 -6.64 -2.48
C LEU A 69 -13.90 -7.09 -1.05
N GLU A 70 -14.60 -6.56 -0.04
CA GLU A 70 -14.37 -6.93 1.37
C GLU A 70 -14.62 -8.42 1.63
N GLU A 71 -15.68 -8.98 1.05
CA GLU A 71 -16.02 -10.41 1.17
C GLU A 71 -14.97 -11.28 0.48
N ALA A 72 -14.52 -10.88 -0.71
CA ALA A 72 -13.48 -11.57 -1.45
C ALA A 72 -12.16 -11.60 -0.66
N LEU A 73 -11.71 -10.45 -0.14
CA LEU A 73 -10.51 -10.34 0.68
C LEU A 73 -10.62 -11.16 1.97
N THR A 74 -11.77 -11.10 2.64
CA THR A 74 -12.02 -11.88 3.86
C THR A 74 -11.95 -13.38 3.59
N ARG A 75 -12.60 -13.84 2.52
CA ARG A 75 -12.67 -15.27 2.17
C ARG A 75 -11.32 -15.81 1.67
N MET A 76 -10.62 -15.05 0.84
CA MET A 76 -9.42 -15.53 0.14
C MET A 76 -8.13 -15.26 0.91
N VAL A 77 -8.11 -14.23 1.77
CA VAL A 77 -6.89 -13.77 2.45
C VAL A 77 -7.07 -13.80 3.96
N PHE A 78 -7.96 -12.99 4.54
CA PHE A 78 -7.95 -12.77 6.00
C PHE A 78 -8.39 -14.00 6.81
N SER A 79 -9.48 -14.67 6.42
CA SER A 79 -9.96 -15.87 7.11
C SER A 79 -8.96 -17.02 7.05
N PRO A 80 -8.37 -17.37 5.88
CA PRO A 80 -7.28 -18.36 5.82
C PRO A 80 -6.06 -18.01 6.68
N LEU A 81 -5.77 -16.72 6.84
CA LEU A 81 -4.69 -16.25 7.70
C LEU A 81 -5.10 -16.11 9.17
N GLY A 82 -6.35 -16.43 9.54
CA GLY A 82 -6.87 -16.33 10.91
C GLY A 82 -6.98 -14.91 11.44
N LEU A 83 -7.31 -13.95 10.57
CA LEU A 83 -7.42 -12.52 10.88
C LEU A 83 -8.89 -12.08 10.82
N SER A 84 -9.33 -11.34 11.84
CA SER A 84 -10.73 -10.89 11.97
C SER A 84 -10.88 -9.42 12.36
N GLY A 85 -9.79 -8.71 12.64
CA GLY A 85 -9.82 -7.29 13.01
C GLY A 85 -9.74 -6.34 11.81
N ILE A 86 -9.78 -6.86 10.59
CA ILE A 86 -9.56 -6.10 9.36
C ILE A 86 -10.89 -5.92 8.64
N ARG A 87 -11.15 -4.68 8.18
CA ARG A 87 -12.36 -4.34 7.43
C ARG A 87 -12.09 -3.28 6.37
N LEU A 88 -12.98 -3.17 5.41
CA LEU A 88 -12.96 -2.13 4.39
C LEU A 88 -13.76 -0.92 4.86
N ALA A 89 -13.09 0.23 5.02
CA ALA A 89 -13.79 1.48 5.29
C ALA A 89 -14.38 2.04 3.98
N THR A 90 -15.67 2.38 4.01
CA THR A 90 -16.41 2.88 2.84
C THR A 90 -17.05 4.25 3.09
N THR A 91 -17.27 4.60 4.35
CA THR A 91 -17.82 5.89 4.78
C THR A 91 -16.94 6.52 5.87
N PRO A 92 -16.99 7.86 6.06
CA PRO A 92 -16.29 8.49 7.18
C PRO A 92 -16.67 7.94 8.57
N ALA A 93 -17.89 7.44 8.74
CA ALA A 93 -18.33 6.82 10.00
C ALA A 93 -17.54 5.53 10.32
N ASP A 94 -17.10 4.82 9.28
CA ASP A 94 -16.24 3.64 9.42
C ASP A 94 -14.84 4.01 9.92
N LEU A 95 -14.48 5.27 10.08
CA LEU A 95 -13.16 5.71 10.55
C LEU A 95 -13.20 6.28 11.98
N GLN A 96 -14.35 6.28 12.65
CA GLN A 96 -14.54 6.89 13.96
C GLN A 96 -13.64 6.29 15.07
N ASP A 97 -13.29 5.02 14.95
CA ASP A 97 -12.44 4.24 15.86
C ASP A 97 -11.02 4.03 15.31
N VAL A 98 -10.68 4.67 14.18
CA VAL A 98 -9.41 4.52 13.49
C VAL A 98 -8.55 5.76 13.72
N ASN A 99 -7.29 5.57 14.11
CA ASN A 99 -6.34 6.68 14.18
C ASN A 99 -5.96 7.11 12.75
N MET A 100 -6.62 8.16 12.24
CA MET A 100 -6.31 8.80 10.96
C MET A 100 -5.21 9.88 11.04
N GLY A 101 -4.55 9.98 12.20
CA GLY A 101 -3.57 10.99 12.54
C GLY A 101 -4.09 12.42 12.36
N THR A 102 -3.37 13.26 11.62
CA THR A 102 -3.71 14.69 11.48
C THR A 102 -4.84 14.97 10.47
N ALA A 103 -5.52 13.94 9.97
CA ALA A 103 -6.63 14.07 9.01
C ALA A 103 -7.93 13.41 9.53
N PRO A 104 -8.54 13.94 10.60
CA PRO A 104 -9.73 13.35 11.22
C PRO A 104 -10.98 13.38 10.32
N ALA A 105 -10.99 14.21 9.26
CA ALA A 105 -12.08 14.33 8.30
C ALA A 105 -11.79 13.59 6.97
N TYR A 106 -11.01 12.51 7.03
CA TYR A 106 -10.66 11.74 5.84
C TYR A 106 -11.88 11.02 5.24
N ASP A 107 -12.07 11.13 3.93
CA ASP A 107 -13.05 10.34 3.20
C ASP A 107 -12.36 9.07 2.64
N PRO A 108 -12.77 7.85 3.05
CA PRO A 108 -12.19 6.62 2.55
C PRO A 108 -12.28 6.45 1.02
N GLY A 109 -13.26 7.09 0.37
CA GLY A 109 -13.44 7.07 -1.07
C GLY A 109 -12.33 7.78 -1.85
N TRP A 110 -11.49 8.62 -1.23
CA TRP A 110 -10.38 9.30 -1.92
C TRP A 110 -9.31 8.34 -2.46
N VAL A 111 -9.20 7.14 -1.90
CA VAL A 111 -8.24 6.14 -2.36
C VAL A 111 -8.75 5.34 -3.58
N TYR A 112 -10.06 5.33 -3.80
CA TYR A 112 -10.83 4.65 -4.86
C TYR A 112 -10.73 3.12 -4.89
N HIS A 113 -9.56 2.53 -4.66
CA HIS A 113 -9.36 1.08 -4.70
C HIS A 113 -9.66 0.37 -3.36
N GLY A 114 -10.33 1.07 -2.43
CA GLY A 114 -10.65 0.58 -1.09
C GLY A 114 -9.59 0.92 -0.04
N LEU A 115 -10.05 1.30 1.16
CA LEU A 115 -9.23 1.58 2.32
C LEU A 115 -9.40 0.47 3.36
N LEU A 116 -8.39 -0.37 3.52
CA LEU A 116 -8.38 -1.36 4.61
C LEU A 116 -7.94 -0.70 5.92
N VAL A 117 -8.64 -1.01 7.00
CA VAL A 117 -8.33 -0.57 8.35
C VAL A 117 -8.37 -1.75 9.32
N GLY A 118 -7.59 -1.67 10.40
CA GLY A 118 -7.53 -2.71 11.42
C GLY A 118 -6.36 -2.52 12.39
N PRO A 119 -6.19 -3.45 13.35
CA PRO A 119 -5.10 -3.42 14.31
C PRO A 119 -3.72 -3.47 13.65
N LEU A 120 -2.78 -2.67 14.16
CA LEU A 120 -1.43 -2.55 13.61
C LEU A 120 -0.64 -3.88 13.68
N ASP A 121 -0.81 -4.62 14.76
CA ASP A 121 -0.21 -5.95 14.94
C ASP A 121 -0.75 -6.95 13.90
N GLN A 122 -2.05 -6.92 13.59
CA GLN A 122 -2.62 -7.78 12.55
C GLN A 122 -2.07 -7.45 11.16
N ALA A 123 -1.65 -6.22 10.88
CA ALA A 123 -0.98 -5.89 9.63
C ALA A 123 0.38 -6.62 9.51
N ALA A 124 1.17 -6.64 10.58
CA ALA A 124 2.44 -7.38 10.62
C ALA A 124 2.20 -8.90 10.49
N VAL A 125 1.22 -9.46 11.22
CA VAL A 125 0.85 -10.88 11.16
C VAL A 125 0.33 -11.26 9.77
N CYS A 126 -0.43 -10.38 9.12
CA CYS A 126 -0.93 -10.59 7.76
C CYS A 126 0.22 -10.75 6.77
N LEU A 127 1.17 -9.81 6.76
CA LEU A 127 2.34 -9.90 5.88
C LEU A 127 3.18 -11.14 6.21
N ASP A 128 3.37 -11.42 7.50
CA ASP A 128 4.14 -12.58 7.93
C ASP A 128 3.57 -13.89 7.40
N ARG A 129 2.29 -14.14 7.71
CA ARG A 129 1.59 -15.37 7.32
C ARG A 129 1.31 -15.45 5.83
N LEU A 130 1.17 -14.32 5.12
CA LEU A 130 1.03 -14.32 3.66
C LEU A 130 2.30 -14.83 2.98
N LEU A 131 3.47 -14.42 3.50
CA LEU A 131 4.77 -14.76 2.88
C LEU A 131 5.37 -16.08 3.37
N THR A 132 4.86 -16.65 4.48
CA THR A 132 5.29 -17.96 5.01
C THR A 132 4.24 -19.05 4.92
N GLY A 133 2.96 -18.65 4.94
CA GLY A 133 1.85 -19.58 4.95
C GLY A 133 1.67 -20.27 3.61
N GLN A 134 0.87 -21.34 3.64
CA GLN A 134 0.47 -22.08 2.43
C GLN A 134 -0.79 -21.51 1.79
N THR A 135 -1.12 -20.25 2.05
CA THR A 135 -2.32 -19.57 1.53
C THR A 135 -2.27 -19.42 0.02
N LEU A 136 -1.07 -19.23 -0.53
CA LEU A 136 -0.83 -19.19 -1.97
C LEU A 136 -0.09 -20.45 -2.43
N PRO A 137 -0.43 -21.01 -3.61
CA PRO A 137 0.42 -21.96 -4.30
C PRO A 137 1.85 -21.39 -4.45
N PRO A 138 2.90 -22.21 -4.31
CA PRO A 138 4.29 -21.73 -4.34
C PRO A 138 4.66 -20.93 -5.60
N ALA A 139 4.05 -21.26 -6.75
CA ALA A 139 4.25 -20.53 -7.99
C ALA A 139 3.69 -19.10 -7.92
N LEU A 140 2.50 -18.91 -7.34
CA LEU A 140 1.88 -17.59 -7.18
C LEU A 140 2.59 -16.76 -6.11
N LEU A 141 3.06 -17.39 -5.02
CA LEU A 141 3.89 -16.70 -4.04
C LEU A 141 5.18 -16.18 -4.66
N ARG A 142 5.84 -17.00 -5.50
CA ARG A 142 7.04 -16.58 -6.22
C ARG A 142 6.74 -15.42 -7.19
N GLU A 143 5.64 -15.48 -7.91
CA GLU A 143 5.21 -14.40 -8.80
C GLU A 143 4.95 -13.10 -8.02
N MET A 144 4.26 -13.20 -6.87
CA MET A 144 4.02 -12.07 -5.97
C MET A 144 5.32 -11.38 -5.51
N GLN A 145 6.39 -12.16 -5.32
CA GLN A 145 7.70 -11.71 -4.85
C GLN A 145 8.71 -11.43 -5.99
N THR A 146 8.30 -11.54 -7.26
CA THR A 146 9.21 -11.25 -8.38
C THR A 146 9.25 -9.76 -8.64
N ALA A 147 10.23 -9.08 -8.04
CA ALA A 147 10.35 -7.63 -8.12
C ALA A 147 11.01 -7.15 -9.43
N ARG A 148 10.45 -6.06 -9.98
CA ARG A 148 11.13 -5.20 -10.95
C ARG A 148 11.98 -4.19 -10.21
N THR A 149 13.27 -4.09 -10.53
CA THR A 149 14.15 -3.02 -10.00
C THR A 149 13.69 -1.66 -10.48
N LEU A 150 13.54 -0.70 -9.55
CA LEU A 150 13.05 0.64 -9.83
C LEU A 150 14.15 1.68 -10.03
N GLY A 151 15.41 1.34 -9.69
CA GLY A 151 16.57 2.21 -9.85
C GLY A 151 17.40 2.28 -8.58
N GLY A 152 18.02 3.44 -8.36
CA GLY A 152 18.89 3.72 -7.21
C GLY A 152 18.15 4.17 -5.95
N PRO A 153 18.90 4.68 -4.96
CA PRO A 153 18.36 5.06 -3.66
C PRO A 153 17.21 6.09 -3.74
N ILE A 154 16.28 6.00 -2.80
CA ILE A 154 15.21 7.00 -2.65
C ILE A 154 15.65 8.02 -1.61
N ALA A 155 15.83 9.28 -2.02
CA ALA A 155 16.30 10.33 -1.13
C ALA A 155 15.42 10.46 0.13
N GLY A 156 16.06 10.44 1.30
CA GLY A 156 15.38 10.56 2.60
C GLY A 156 14.68 9.29 3.09
N ARG A 157 14.86 8.16 2.40
CA ARG A 157 14.31 6.84 2.78
C ARG A 157 15.46 5.81 2.80
N PRO A 158 15.36 4.71 3.57
CA PRO A 158 16.47 3.78 3.78
C PRO A 158 16.79 2.88 2.57
N TRP A 159 16.12 3.06 1.43
CA TRP A 159 16.27 2.20 0.26
C TRP A 159 17.59 2.43 -0.48
N VAL A 160 18.34 1.36 -0.71
CA VAL A 160 19.55 1.38 -1.55
C VAL A 160 19.23 0.93 -2.98
N ALA A 161 18.48 -0.16 -3.10
CA ALA A 161 18.09 -0.75 -4.38
C ALA A 161 16.61 -1.15 -4.35
N PRO A 162 15.68 -0.17 -4.43
CA PRO A 162 14.25 -0.44 -4.38
C PRO A 162 13.77 -1.19 -5.62
N GLY A 163 12.83 -2.08 -5.40
CA GLY A 163 12.10 -2.85 -6.39
C GLY A 163 10.61 -2.89 -6.05
N TYR A 164 9.81 -3.30 -7.02
CA TYR A 164 8.37 -3.44 -6.86
C TYR A 164 7.87 -4.72 -7.50
N ALA A 165 7.12 -5.50 -6.75
CA ALA A 165 6.45 -6.72 -7.18
C ALA A 165 4.92 -6.55 -7.08
N LEU A 166 4.15 -7.63 -6.97
CA LEU A 166 2.69 -7.53 -6.86
C LEU A 166 2.30 -7.06 -5.45
N GLY A 167 2.09 -5.76 -5.27
CA GLY A 167 1.71 -5.18 -3.98
C GLY A 167 2.85 -5.01 -2.98
N LEU A 168 4.09 -5.37 -3.36
CA LEU A 168 5.25 -5.36 -2.46
C LEU A 168 6.33 -4.41 -2.98
N MET A 169 6.74 -3.46 -2.15
CA MET A 169 8.07 -2.87 -2.22
C MET A 169 9.08 -3.88 -1.68
N GLN A 170 10.11 -4.18 -2.47
CA GLN A 170 11.14 -5.14 -2.10
C GLN A 170 12.52 -4.60 -2.46
N GLY A 171 13.54 -4.92 -1.69
CA GLY A 171 14.90 -4.52 -2.02
C GLY A 171 15.82 -4.31 -0.83
N ALA A 172 17.09 -4.06 -1.15
CA ALA A 172 18.11 -3.79 -0.14
C ALA A 172 17.92 -2.40 0.48
N VAL A 173 18.08 -2.35 1.81
CA VAL A 173 18.09 -1.12 2.59
C VAL A 173 19.44 -0.91 3.27
N GLU A 174 19.66 0.30 3.77
CA GLU A 174 20.77 0.60 4.67
C GLU A 174 20.77 -0.38 5.87
N GLY A 175 21.95 -0.86 6.26
CA GLY A 175 22.08 -1.91 7.29
C GLY A 175 22.08 -3.35 6.74
N GLY A 176 21.94 -3.53 5.41
CA GLY A 176 22.21 -4.82 4.75
C GLY A 176 21.01 -5.77 4.65
N LEU A 177 19.88 -5.44 5.26
CA LEU A 177 18.64 -6.21 5.12
C LEU A 177 18.06 -6.09 3.71
N VAL A 178 17.37 -7.15 3.29
CA VAL A 178 16.44 -7.11 2.16
C VAL A 178 15.02 -7.12 2.72
N LEU A 179 14.29 -6.04 2.47
CA LEU A 179 12.91 -5.90 2.92
C LEU A 179 11.93 -6.41 1.86
N SER A 180 10.77 -6.86 2.33
CA SER A 180 9.59 -7.13 1.52
C SER A 180 8.35 -6.68 2.27
N GLY A 181 7.53 -5.82 1.68
CA GLY A 181 6.36 -5.24 2.34
C GLY A 181 5.89 -3.98 1.63
N HIS A 182 5.34 -3.00 2.34
CA HIS A 182 4.98 -1.73 1.72
C HIS A 182 4.83 -0.60 2.74
N THR A 183 5.09 0.62 2.30
CA THR A 183 4.74 1.84 3.04
C THR A 183 3.44 2.42 2.49
N GLY A 184 2.46 2.66 3.35
CA GLY A 184 1.24 3.39 3.03
C GLY A 184 1.33 4.82 3.54
N GLY A 185 1.06 5.79 2.67
CA GLY A 185 0.90 7.19 3.06
C GLY A 185 -0.56 7.59 3.05
N GLY A 186 -0.93 8.55 3.89
CA GLY A 186 -2.21 9.25 3.87
C GLY A 186 -1.98 10.73 4.20
N PRO A 187 -2.99 11.60 4.02
CA PRO A 187 -2.87 13.02 4.38
C PRO A 187 -2.57 13.25 5.88
N GLY A 188 -2.94 12.31 6.75
CA GLY A 188 -2.83 12.44 8.20
C GLY A 188 -1.89 11.46 8.89
N SER A 189 -1.45 10.41 8.21
CA SER A 189 -0.66 9.35 8.81
C SER A 189 0.16 8.58 7.79
N VAL A 190 1.15 7.83 8.28
CA VAL A 190 1.98 6.91 7.52
C VAL A 190 2.07 5.60 8.26
N ILE A 191 2.04 4.50 7.51
CA ILE A 191 2.29 3.15 8.00
C ILE A 191 3.40 2.50 7.17
N ALA A 192 4.29 1.75 7.81
CA ALA A 192 5.22 0.83 7.15
C ALA A 192 4.97 -0.57 7.67
N VAL A 193 4.78 -1.54 6.77
CA VAL A 193 4.67 -2.95 7.13
C VAL A 193 5.69 -3.71 6.31
N TYR A 194 6.72 -4.25 6.97
CA TYR A 194 7.84 -4.91 6.30
C TYR A 194 8.22 -6.20 6.99
N ARG A 195 8.68 -7.15 6.18
CA ARG A 195 9.32 -8.39 6.58
C ARG A 195 10.75 -8.41 6.07
N CYS A 196 11.66 -9.03 6.83
CA CYS A 196 12.98 -9.40 6.37
C CYS A 196 13.34 -10.82 6.84
N GLY A 197 14.42 -11.37 6.29
CA GLY A 197 15.04 -12.59 6.80
C GLY A 197 16.56 -12.54 6.62
N GLU A 198 17.26 -13.15 7.57
CA GLU A 198 18.71 -13.31 7.58
C GLU A 198 19.03 -14.71 8.11
N GLY A 199 19.64 -15.55 7.25
CA GLY A 199 19.80 -16.98 7.54
C GLY A 199 18.46 -17.67 7.78
N ASP A 200 18.32 -18.35 8.92
CA ASP A 200 17.10 -19.04 9.35
C ASP A 200 16.15 -18.13 10.16
N HIS A 201 16.55 -16.87 10.43
CA HIS A 201 15.76 -15.92 11.20
C HIS A 201 14.92 -15.05 10.27
N THR A 202 13.65 -14.87 10.64
CA THR A 202 12.75 -13.95 9.93
C THR A 202 11.97 -13.11 10.92
N ALA A 203 11.72 -11.86 10.57
CA ALA A 203 10.90 -10.97 11.37
C ALA A 203 9.98 -10.13 10.48
N SER A 204 8.80 -9.81 11.01
CA SER A 204 7.82 -8.91 10.40
C SER A 204 7.50 -7.79 11.39
N CYS A 205 7.41 -6.55 10.90
CA CYS A 205 7.21 -5.35 11.70
C CYS A 205 6.19 -4.44 11.03
N ALA A 206 5.32 -3.84 11.85
CA ALA A 206 4.45 -2.75 11.44
C ALA A 206 4.72 -1.52 12.33
N VAL A 207 4.90 -0.36 11.70
CA VAL A 207 5.12 0.93 12.36
C VAL A 207 4.10 1.92 11.83
N PHE A 208 3.49 2.67 12.72
CA PHE A 208 2.53 3.73 12.39
C PHE A 208 3.01 5.04 13.00
N ALA A 209 2.85 6.14 12.26
CA ALA A 209 3.04 7.48 12.79
C ALA A 209 1.99 8.44 12.23
N GLU A 210 1.60 9.41 13.06
CA GLU A 210 0.80 10.54 12.64
C GLU A 210 1.65 11.54 11.85
N GLY A 211 1.07 12.19 10.84
CA GLY A 211 1.77 13.06 9.90
C GLY A 211 2.27 12.34 8.64
N GLY A 212 3.29 12.90 7.98
CA GLY A 212 3.64 12.55 6.58
C GLY A 212 5.09 12.13 6.31
N ALA A 213 5.83 11.60 7.30
CA ALA A 213 7.25 11.29 7.15
C ALA A 213 7.52 9.80 6.81
N GLU A 214 7.33 9.41 5.55
CA GLU A 214 7.58 8.03 5.05
C GLU A 214 8.94 7.47 5.47
N GLY A 215 10.02 8.23 5.24
CA GLY A 215 11.38 7.78 5.55
C GLY A 215 11.63 7.54 7.04
N ALA A 216 10.97 8.30 7.93
CA ALA A 216 11.11 8.11 9.36
C ALA A 216 10.44 6.81 9.83
N VAL A 217 9.24 6.52 9.32
CA VAL A 217 8.50 5.30 9.66
C VAL A 217 9.19 4.06 9.09
N GLU A 218 9.76 4.17 7.89
CA GLU A 218 10.59 3.10 7.31
C GLU A 218 11.89 2.88 8.08
N ALA A 219 12.60 3.94 8.47
CA ALA A 219 13.83 3.82 9.24
C ALA A 219 13.58 3.16 10.60
N GLU A 220 12.48 3.50 11.26
CA GLU A 220 12.05 2.84 12.50
C GLU A 220 11.73 1.36 12.28
N ALA A 221 11.04 1.01 11.19
CA ALA A 221 10.78 -0.39 10.85
C ALA A 221 12.08 -1.17 10.60
N VAL A 222 13.04 -0.58 9.89
CA VAL A 222 14.38 -1.16 9.66
C VAL A 222 15.11 -1.39 10.98
N SER A 223 15.14 -0.39 11.85
CA SER A 223 15.78 -0.50 13.18
C SER A 223 15.20 -1.65 14.01
N ARG A 224 13.86 -1.77 14.06
CA ARG A 224 13.19 -2.86 14.78
C ARG A 224 13.48 -4.24 14.18
N LEU A 225 13.49 -4.33 12.86
CA LEU A 225 13.77 -5.58 12.15
C LEU A 225 15.22 -6.04 12.34
N LEU A 226 16.20 -5.14 12.23
CA LEU A 226 17.61 -5.41 12.50
C LEU A 226 17.81 -6.00 13.90
N ASN A 227 17.20 -5.37 14.91
CA ASN A 227 17.28 -5.84 16.29
C ASN A 227 16.61 -7.20 16.51
N ALA A 228 15.70 -7.62 15.65
CA ALA A 228 14.96 -8.87 15.78
C ALA A 228 15.64 -10.05 15.06
N VAL A 229 16.43 -9.82 14.01
CA VAL A 229 17.05 -10.89 13.19
C VAL A 229 18.54 -11.09 13.41
N ILE A 230 19.24 -10.13 14.01
CA ILE A 230 20.69 -10.20 14.30
C ILE A 230 20.97 -10.78 15.71
N GLN A 231 19.93 -11.05 16.51
CA GLN A 231 20.07 -11.73 17.82
C GLN A 231 20.16 -13.24 17.67
#